data_AF-A0A8H6ZR05-F1
#
_entry.id   AF-A0A8H6ZR05-F1
#
_cell.length_a   1.000
_cell.length_b   1.000
_cell.length_c   1.000
_cell.angle_alpha   90.00
_cell.angle_beta   90.00
_cell.angle_gamma   90.00
#
_symmetry.space_group_name_H-M   'P 1'
#
loop_
_entity.id
_entity.type
_entity.pdbx_description
1 polymer ?
#
loop_
_entity_poly.entity_id
_entity_poly.type
_entity_poly.pdbx_seq_one_letter_code
_entity_poly.pdbx_strand_id
1 'polypeptide(L)'
;MGTSFKWVESPEHGGGGPDWVENHIEAFVSIAGTHLAKAMAALLSGEMKDTVQMNPAGAYGMSIIAVLHPPGPLTVSCLSVLERFFSMKERQKLFRSWAGAASMWIKGGSAVWGNSTSAPDDLPNAALSHGQVIAFRDSLQLNAETVDHDVKNMTADEAGTWILEHTPSSFQKMIGTNYSYGIERDAAMLDKNDLDHTKWANPLEARQVLPRAPSMKIYCVYGHGKDTEVSSPYVRGRHEYDDSTTDPDQPHCIEPEQDGCQSPRPPLDMPMSRRSWIDSEYTDERVNPKIINGVKMGEGDGTVSLLSLGAMCVEGWKRERWNPAGIPITTVELPHQPVASIPRGGANTSDHVDVLGSTGLNEIILKVATGVGHEVQDNFVSNIREYAKKIQWD
;
A
#
# COMPACT_ATOMS: atom_id res chain seq x y z
N MET A 1 8.34 3.73 5.53
CA MET A 1 9.25 4.90 5.61
C MET A 1 8.40 6.11 5.94
N GLY A 2 8.45 6.58 7.19
CA GLY A 2 7.86 7.86 7.59
C GLY A 2 8.99 8.86 7.74
N THR A 3 8.90 10.00 7.05
CA THR A 3 9.82 11.11 7.21
C THR A 3 9.49 11.79 8.52
N SER A 4 10.23 11.47 9.57
CA SER A 4 10.14 12.20 10.82
C SER A 4 11.54 12.58 11.26
N PHE A 5 11.86 13.86 11.09
CA PHE A 5 13.08 14.45 11.62
C PHE A 5 13.12 14.43 13.16
N LYS A 6 12.02 14.02 13.82
CA LYS A 6 11.92 13.87 15.28
C LYS A 6 12.92 12.92 15.88
N TRP A 7 13.30 11.87 15.17
CA TRP A 7 14.35 11.00 15.69
C TRP A 7 15.64 11.78 15.96
N VAL A 8 15.97 12.77 15.12
CA VAL A 8 17.15 13.63 15.30
C VAL A 8 16.92 14.67 16.40
N GLU A 9 15.74 15.28 16.47
CA GLU A 9 15.44 16.34 17.45
C GLU A 9 15.16 15.80 18.87
N SER A 10 14.74 14.54 18.98
CA SER A 10 14.31 13.93 20.25
C SER A 10 15.50 13.85 21.23
N PRO A 11 15.35 14.36 22.47
CA PRO A 11 16.37 14.26 23.51
C PRO A 11 16.73 12.82 23.88
N GLU A 12 15.77 11.89 23.75
CA GLU A 12 15.96 10.48 24.10
C GLU A 12 16.65 9.66 23.00
N HIS A 13 16.74 10.22 21.78
CA HIS A 13 17.26 9.52 20.61
C HIS A 13 18.45 10.28 20.01
N GLY A 14 18.26 11.00 18.89
CA GLY A 14 19.34 11.64 18.15
C GLY A 14 19.96 12.86 18.84
N GLY A 15 19.26 13.50 19.78
CA GLY A 15 19.81 14.56 20.63
C GLY A 15 20.32 15.81 19.90
N GLY A 16 19.92 16.03 18.64
CA GLY A 16 20.36 17.16 17.81
C GLY A 16 19.78 18.50 18.24
N GLY A 17 18.74 18.50 19.08
CA GLY A 17 18.02 19.70 19.53
C GLY A 17 16.93 20.16 18.56
N PRO A 18 16.07 21.10 18.98
CA PRO A 18 14.89 21.52 18.21
C PRO A 18 15.23 22.34 16.96
N ASP A 19 16.39 22.99 16.94
CA ASP A 19 16.82 23.84 15.82
C ASP A 19 17.71 23.07 14.83
N TRP A 20 17.90 21.77 15.01
CA TRP A 20 18.79 20.99 14.16
C TRP A 20 18.36 21.05 12.70
N VAL A 21 17.07 20.86 12.43
CA VAL A 21 16.56 20.81 11.06
C VAL A 21 16.67 22.16 10.37
N GLU A 22 16.32 23.24 11.07
CA GLU A 22 16.45 24.61 10.55
C GLU A 22 17.89 24.94 10.16
N ASN A 23 18.88 24.42 10.90
CA ASN A 23 20.29 24.72 10.63
C ASN A 23 20.95 23.80 9.58
N HIS A 24 20.36 22.64 9.27
CA HIS A 24 21.01 21.60 8.45
C HIS A 24 20.24 21.18 7.20
N ILE A 25 18.94 21.47 7.09
CA ILE A 25 18.10 21.02 5.98
C ILE A 25 17.52 22.21 5.23
N GLU A 26 18.02 22.45 4.02
CA GLU A 26 17.50 23.49 3.12
C GLU A 26 16.18 23.06 2.46
N ALA A 27 16.12 21.84 1.94
CA ALA A 27 14.99 21.35 1.16
C ALA A 27 14.77 19.84 1.31
N PHE A 28 13.51 19.45 1.29
CA PHE A 28 13.09 18.05 1.24
C PHE A 28 12.21 17.80 0.01
N VAL A 29 12.62 16.82 -0.80
CA VAL A 29 11.91 16.41 -2.02
C VAL A 29 11.32 15.02 -1.79
N SER A 30 10.00 14.94 -1.65
CA SER A 30 9.26 13.67 -1.59
C SER A 30 8.91 13.23 -3.02
N ILE A 31 9.41 12.07 -3.42
CA ILE A 31 9.19 11.50 -4.77
C ILE A 31 8.27 10.29 -4.62
N ALA A 32 7.08 10.36 -5.20
CA ALA A 32 6.05 9.31 -5.11
C ALA A 32 5.79 8.84 -3.65
N GLY A 33 5.69 9.81 -2.74
CA GLY A 33 5.58 9.56 -1.31
C GLY A 33 4.32 8.79 -0.92
N THR A 34 4.46 7.67 -0.21
CA THR A 34 3.32 6.86 0.26
C THR A 34 2.87 7.29 1.65
N HIS A 35 2.42 8.55 1.76
CA HIS A 35 2.19 9.16 3.07
C HIS A 35 1.06 8.50 3.86
N LEU A 36 0.03 7.97 3.20
CA LEU A 36 -1.18 7.46 3.85
C LEU A 36 -1.38 5.95 3.72
N ALA A 37 -1.06 5.30 2.60
CA ALA A 37 -1.18 3.84 2.47
C ALA A 37 -0.47 3.26 1.24
N LYS A 38 -0.18 1.95 1.30
CA LYS A 38 0.11 1.12 0.11
C LYS A 38 -0.15 -0.38 0.32
N ALA A 39 0.15 -0.94 1.49
CA ALA A 39 0.50 -2.36 1.60
C ALA A 39 -0.61 -3.32 2.05
N MET A 40 -1.86 -2.88 2.14
CA MET A 40 -2.90 -3.68 2.83
C MET A 40 -3.22 -4.99 2.11
N ALA A 41 -3.26 -5.00 0.77
CA ALA A 41 -3.48 -6.22 -0.02
C ALA A 41 -2.32 -7.22 0.11
N ALA A 42 -1.08 -6.75 0.06
CA ALA A 42 0.11 -7.57 0.22
C ALA A 42 0.20 -8.23 1.61
N LEU A 43 -0.28 -7.56 2.66
CA LEU A 43 -0.31 -8.11 4.02
C LEU A 43 -1.44 -9.12 4.24
N LEU A 44 -2.53 -8.98 3.49
CA LEU A 44 -3.67 -9.89 3.53
C LEU A 44 -3.45 -11.14 2.69
N SER A 45 -3.22 -11.05 1.39
CA SER A 45 -3.11 -12.24 0.51
C SER A 45 -1.69 -12.53 0.03
N GLY A 46 -0.70 -11.68 0.32
CA GLY A 46 0.64 -11.81 -0.25
C GLY A 46 0.69 -11.45 -1.74
N GLU A 47 -0.39 -10.84 -2.25
CA GLU A 47 -0.54 -10.41 -3.62
C GLU A 47 -0.40 -8.89 -3.73
N MET A 48 0.27 -8.44 -4.78
CA MET A 48 0.35 -7.05 -5.20
C MET A 48 -0.28 -6.94 -6.59
N LYS A 49 -0.87 -5.80 -6.96
CA LYS A 49 -1.35 -5.56 -8.33
C LYS A 49 -0.38 -6.04 -9.41
N ASP A 50 0.91 -5.78 -9.29
CA ASP A 50 1.92 -6.22 -10.28
C ASP A 50 2.03 -7.75 -10.38
N THR A 51 1.74 -8.48 -9.31
CA THR A 51 1.69 -9.95 -9.30
C THR A 51 0.34 -10.53 -9.74
N VAL A 52 -0.77 -9.81 -9.52
CA VAL A 52 -2.14 -10.23 -9.89
C VAL A 52 -2.43 -9.88 -11.37
N GLN A 53 -1.86 -8.81 -11.87
CA GLN A 53 -1.95 -8.41 -13.28
C GLN A 53 -1.00 -9.21 -14.20
N MET A 54 -0.10 -10.02 -13.63
CA MET A 54 0.57 -11.09 -14.38
C MET A 54 -0.41 -12.24 -14.68
N ASN A 55 -1.48 -11.94 -15.40
CA ASN A 55 -2.38 -12.93 -15.97
C ASN A 55 -1.56 -13.80 -16.96
N PRO A 56 -1.78 -15.13 -17.07
CA PRO A 56 -1.02 -16.00 -17.98
C PRO A 56 -1.08 -15.57 -19.46
N ALA A 57 -1.93 -14.62 -19.85
CA ALA A 57 -1.93 -14.03 -21.18
C ALA A 57 -0.57 -13.36 -21.55
N GLY A 58 0.14 -12.76 -20.59
CA GLY A 58 1.53 -12.31 -20.79
C GLY A 58 2.51 -13.47 -21.00
N ALA A 59 2.19 -14.65 -20.45
CA ALA A 59 2.91 -15.90 -20.72
C ALA A 59 2.49 -16.54 -22.06
N TYR A 60 1.25 -16.33 -22.54
CA TYR A 60 0.82 -16.75 -23.88
C TYR A 60 1.45 -15.91 -24.99
N GLY A 61 1.74 -14.63 -24.76
CA GLY A 61 2.53 -13.80 -25.67
C GLY A 61 3.97 -14.32 -25.87
N MET A 62 4.56 -14.92 -24.83
CA MET A 62 5.83 -15.66 -24.90
C MET A 62 5.66 -17.11 -25.39
N SER A 63 4.45 -17.67 -25.35
CA SER A 63 4.13 -18.99 -25.91
C SER A 63 4.08 -18.97 -27.45
N ILE A 64 3.79 -17.82 -28.08
CA ILE A 64 3.88 -17.69 -29.55
C ILE A 64 5.34 -17.78 -30.03
N ILE A 65 6.34 -17.38 -29.23
CA ILE A 65 7.76 -17.61 -29.54
C ILE A 65 8.13 -19.10 -29.37
N ALA A 66 7.43 -19.84 -28.50
CA ALA A 66 7.66 -21.27 -28.29
C ALA A 66 7.10 -22.17 -29.41
N VAL A 67 6.23 -21.68 -30.30
CA VAL A 67 5.72 -22.47 -31.43
C VAL A 67 6.76 -22.61 -32.56
N LEU A 68 7.84 -21.81 -32.55
CA LEU A 68 8.88 -21.82 -33.58
C LEU A 68 10.17 -22.59 -33.19
N HIS A 69 10.23 -23.23 -32.03
CA HIS A 69 11.35 -24.09 -31.64
C HIS A 69 10.89 -25.34 -30.87
N PRO A 70 11.36 -26.55 -31.24
CA PRO A 70 10.98 -27.79 -30.56
C PRO A 70 11.50 -27.79 -29.10
N PRO A 71 10.78 -28.44 -28.16
CA PRO A 71 11.11 -28.37 -26.75
C PRO A 71 12.37 -29.19 -26.43
N GLY A 72 13.45 -28.49 -26.08
CA GLY A 72 14.59 -29.07 -25.37
C GLY A 72 14.36 -29.08 -23.85
N PRO A 73 15.09 -29.89 -23.07
CA PRO A 73 14.84 -30.14 -21.63
C PRO A 73 15.15 -28.94 -20.69
N LEU A 74 15.25 -27.72 -21.20
CA LEU A 74 15.67 -26.52 -20.46
C LEU A 74 14.69 -25.34 -20.55
N THR A 75 13.49 -25.52 -21.09
CA THR A 75 12.45 -24.49 -21.04
C THR A 75 11.76 -24.48 -19.68
N VAL A 76 12.46 -23.98 -18.67
CA VAL A 76 11.85 -23.55 -17.41
C VAL A 76 11.19 -22.21 -17.69
N SER A 77 9.86 -22.21 -17.85
CA SER A 77 9.06 -20.98 -17.97
C SER A 77 9.34 -20.08 -16.76
N CYS A 78 9.63 -18.80 -16.97
CA CYS A 78 9.83 -17.83 -15.90
C CYS A 78 8.59 -17.71 -14.98
N LEU A 79 7.40 -18.13 -15.46
CA LEU A 79 6.17 -18.26 -14.67
C LEU A 79 6.25 -19.44 -13.69
N SER A 80 6.79 -20.57 -14.16
CA SER A 80 7.09 -21.76 -13.33
C SER A 80 8.29 -21.56 -12.39
N VAL A 81 8.99 -20.43 -12.47
CA VAL A 81 10.04 -20.03 -11.51
C VAL A 81 9.37 -19.31 -10.34
N LEU A 82 8.55 -18.27 -10.57
CA LEU A 82 7.92 -17.55 -9.45
C LEU A 82 6.99 -18.42 -8.60
N GLU A 83 6.13 -19.23 -9.23
CA GLU A 83 5.23 -20.15 -8.50
C GLU A 83 5.98 -21.29 -7.80
N ARG A 84 7.21 -21.59 -8.22
CA ARG A 84 8.04 -22.67 -7.68
C ARG A 84 9.05 -22.19 -6.63
N PHE A 85 9.31 -20.89 -6.54
CA PHE A 85 10.25 -20.31 -5.59
C PHE A 85 9.58 -19.58 -4.40
N PHE A 86 8.35 -19.08 -4.53
CA PHE A 86 7.58 -18.55 -3.40
C PHE A 86 6.07 -18.72 -3.61
N SER A 87 5.44 -19.58 -2.82
CA SER A 87 3.98 -19.67 -2.72
C SER A 87 3.38 -18.36 -2.18
N MET A 88 2.08 -18.12 -2.45
CA MET A 88 1.37 -16.97 -1.88
C MET A 88 1.48 -16.91 -0.35
N LYS A 89 1.46 -18.08 0.31
CA LYS A 89 1.61 -18.22 1.77
C LYS A 89 2.99 -17.75 2.23
N GLU A 90 4.06 -18.13 1.53
CA GLU A 90 5.42 -17.70 1.88
C GLU A 90 5.62 -16.20 1.65
N ARG A 91 5.06 -15.64 0.58
CA ARG A 91 5.08 -14.18 0.35
C ARG A 91 4.32 -13.42 1.43
N GLN A 92 3.15 -13.90 1.82
CA GLN A 92 2.35 -13.33 2.90
C GLN A 92 3.09 -13.38 4.24
N LYS A 93 3.72 -14.52 4.59
CA LYS A 93 4.58 -14.64 5.78
C LYS A 93 5.78 -13.67 5.71
N LEU A 94 6.41 -13.55 4.54
CA LEU A 94 7.53 -12.63 4.32
C LEU A 94 7.11 -11.17 4.50
N PHE A 95 6.02 -10.71 3.88
CA PHE A 95 5.53 -9.35 4.04
C PHE A 95 5.14 -9.04 5.48
N ARG A 96 4.55 -9.98 6.20
CA ARG A 96 4.25 -9.85 7.64
C ARG A 96 5.50 -9.81 8.51
N SER A 97 6.65 -10.31 8.03
CA SER A 97 7.92 -10.19 8.76
C SER A 97 8.63 -8.85 8.52
N TRP A 98 8.25 -8.11 7.48
CA TRP A 98 8.92 -6.86 7.10
C TRP A 98 8.28 -5.64 7.76
N ALA A 99 9.02 -5.03 8.69
CA ALA A 99 8.63 -3.77 9.33
C ALA A 99 8.34 -2.65 8.30
N GLY A 100 9.04 -2.67 7.15
CA GLY A 100 8.78 -1.75 6.04
C GLY A 100 7.35 -1.86 5.48
N ALA A 101 6.86 -3.10 5.28
CA ALA A 101 5.50 -3.34 4.83
C ALA A 101 4.47 -2.92 5.88
N ALA A 102 4.73 -3.21 7.15
CA ALA A 102 3.90 -2.73 8.27
C ALA A 102 3.83 -1.19 8.31
N SER A 103 4.93 -0.48 8.06
CA SER A 103 4.93 0.99 8.04
C SER A 103 4.06 1.61 6.94
N MET A 104 3.76 0.83 5.88
CA MET A 104 2.91 1.24 4.75
C MET A 104 1.44 0.80 4.91
N TRP A 105 1.04 0.43 6.13
CA TRP A 105 -0.36 0.23 6.48
C TRP A 105 -1.19 1.49 6.21
N ILE A 106 -2.50 1.28 6.03
CA ILE A 106 -3.48 2.32 5.79
C ILE A 106 -3.61 3.24 7.02
N LYS A 107 -3.47 4.56 6.83
CA LYS A 107 -3.51 5.55 7.91
C LYS A 107 -4.74 6.44 7.79
N GLY A 108 -5.29 6.83 8.93
CA GLY A 108 -6.43 7.76 9.04
C GLY A 108 -7.80 7.11 8.92
N GLY A 109 -7.86 5.79 8.68
CA GLY A 109 -9.12 5.04 8.75
C GLY A 109 -10.22 5.58 7.85
N SER A 110 -11.47 5.50 8.32
CA SER A 110 -12.63 5.97 7.58
C SER A 110 -12.67 7.50 7.39
N ALA A 111 -11.89 8.26 8.17
CA ALA A 111 -11.81 9.71 8.03
C ALA A 111 -11.09 10.15 6.74
N VAL A 112 -10.08 9.37 6.34
CA VAL A 112 -9.29 9.60 5.12
C VAL A 112 -9.80 8.79 3.94
N TRP A 113 -10.17 7.53 4.18
CA TRP A 113 -10.50 6.58 3.11
C TRP A 113 -12.00 6.44 2.84
N GLY A 114 -12.83 7.13 3.61
CA GLY A 114 -14.29 7.10 3.44
C GLY A 114 -14.98 6.00 4.23
N ASN A 115 -16.30 5.95 4.06
CA ASN A 115 -17.18 5.04 4.77
C ASN A 115 -17.74 3.96 3.81
N SER A 116 -18.71 3.19 4.29
CA SER A 116 -19.33 2.13 3.48
C SER A 116 -20.08 2.63 2.24
N THR A 117 -20.44 3.91 2.18
CA THR A 117 -21.28 4.47 1.10
C THR A 117 -20.54 5.42 0.16
N SER A 118 -19.45 6.04 0.62
CA SER A 118 -18.74 7.08 -0.13
C SER A 118 -17.29 7.23 0.32
N ALA A 119 -16.41 7.51 -0.63
CA ALA A 119 -15.02 7.90 -0.42
C ALA A 119 -14.70 9.26 -1.05
N PRO A 120 -13.66 9.98 -0.58
CA PRO A 120 -13.28 11.27 -1.10
C PRO A 120 -12.95 11.29 -2.60
N ASP A 121 -12.38 10.19 -3.10
CA ASP A 121 -11.98 9.95 -4.49
C ASP A 121 -13.08 9.30 -5.34
N ASP A 122 -14.29 9.08 -4.80
CA ASP A 122 -15.41 8.59 -5.60
C ASP A 122 -15.87 9.64 -6.61
N LEU A 123 -16.04 9.20 -7.85
CA LEU A 123 -16.64 10.00 -8.92
C LEU A 123 -18.16 10.16 -8.67
N PRO A 124 -18.79 11.26 -9.11
CA PRO A 124 -20.20 11.55 -8.84
C PRO A 124 -21.20 10.49 -9.35
N ASN A 125 -20.80 9.68 -10.35
CA ASN A 125 -21.61 8.61 -10.94
C ASN A 125 -21.01 7.21 -10.66
N ALA A 126 -20.28 7.04 -9.55
CA ALA A 126 -19.69 5.77 -9.19
C ALA A 126 -20.78 4.75 -8.77
N ALA A 127 -20.76 3.58 -9.39
CA ALA A 127 -21.64 2.46 -9.04
C ALA A 127 -21.11 1.69 -7.81
N LEU A 128 -19.80 1.77 -7.55
CA LEU A 128 -19.15 1.20 -6.38
C LEU A 128 -18.29 2.26 -5.71
N SER A 129 -18.31 2.30 -4.38
CA SER A 129 -17.44 3.19 -3.62
C SER A 129 -16.06 2.57 -3.39
N HIS A 130 -15.02 3.42 -3.38
CA HIS A 130 -13.67 3.09 -2.94
C HIS A 130 -13.56 2.91 -1.42
N GLY A 131 -14.51 3.42 -0.63
CA GLY A 131 -14.46 3.37 0.84
C GLY A 131 -14.61 1.97 1.44
N GLN A 132 -15.14 1.04 0.65
CA GLN A 132 -15.10 -0.40 0.95
C GLN A 132 -13.78 -0.97 0.44
N VAL A 133 -12.77 -0.98 1.33
CA VAL A 133 -11.39 -1.36 0.98
C VAL A 133 -11.25 -2.86 0.77
N ILE A 134 -11.97 -3.66 1.56
CA ILE A 134 -12.13 -5.11 1.38
C ILE A 134 -13.60 -5.38 1.13
N ALA A 135 -13.90 -5.87 -0.07
CA ALA A 135 -15.24 -6.36 -0.40
C ALA A 135 -15.14 -7.85 -0.66
N PHE A 136 -15.91 -8.67 0.03
CA PHE A 136 -15.87 -10.10 -0.25
C PHE A 136 -16.96 -10.46 -1.27
N ARG A 137 -16.61 -11.28 -2.25
CA ARG A 137 -17.58 -11.86 -3.19
C ARG A 137 -17.81 -13.32 -2.86
N ASP A 138 -19.07 -13.72 -2.92
CA ASP A 138 -19.44 -15.12 -2.81
C ASP A 138 -19.08 -15.80 -4.13
N SER A 139 -17.98 -16.54 -4.14
CA SER A 139 -17.55 -17.26 -5.33
C SER A 139 -18.47 -18.45 -5.55
N LEU A 140 -19.22 -18.44 -6.65
CA LEU A 140 -20.13 -19.51 -7.08
C LEU A 140 -19.44 -20.88 -7.30
N GLN A 141 -18.10 -20.96 -7.18
CA GLN A 141 -17.30 -22.16 -7.40
C GLN A 141 -16.98 -22.97 -6.13
N LEU A 142 -17.28 -22.47 -4.94
CA LEU A 142 -17.13 -23.25 -3.70
C LEU A 142 -18.46 -23.95 -3.40
N ASN A 143 -18.45 -25.29 -3.48
CA ASN A 143 -19.59 -26.15 -3.14
C ASN A 143 -20.29 -25.64 -1.86
N ALA A 144 -21.62 -25.64 -1.92
CA ALA A 144 -22.57 -25.02 -0.97
C ALA A 144 -22.50 -25.47 0.50
N GLU A 145 -21.46 -26.20 0.92
CA GLU A 145 -21.28 -26.72 2.27
C GLU A 145 -20.36 -25.86 3.15
N THR A 146 -19.69 -24.83 2.59
CA THR A 146 -18.83 -23.89 3.35
C THR A 146 -19.18 -22.43 3.12
N VAL A 147 -20.46 -22.12 2.87
CA VAL A 147 -20.95 -20.74 2.81
C VAL A 147 -21.08 -20.22 4.23
N ASP A 148 -20.09 -19.43 4.64
CA ASP A 148 -20.12 -18.71 5.90
C ASP A 148 -20.93 -17.43 5.72
N HIS A 149 -21.93 -17.22 6.58
CA HIS A 149 -22.82 -16.06 6.52
C HIS A 149 -22.16 -14.75 7.00
N ASP A 150 -20.92 -14.80 7.49
CA ASP A 150 -20.18 -13.66 8.08
C ASP A 150 -19.30 -12.88 7.09
N VAL A 151 -19.79 -12.75 5.85
CA VAL A 151 -19.07 -12.10 4.76
C VAL A 151 -19.62 -10.68 4.57
N LYS A 152 -18.98 -9.70 5.21
CA LYS A 152 -19.35 -8.28 5.17
C LYS A 152 -18.30 -7.47 4.42
N ASN A 153 -18.74 -6.47 3.64
CA ASN A 153 -17.84 -5.46 3.08
C ASN A 153 -17.33 -4.56 4.20
N MET A 154 -16.02 -4.33 4.24
CA MET A 154 -15.32 -3.67 5.34
C MET A 154 -14.76 -2.32 4.90
N THR A 155 -14.90 -1.32 5.78
CA THR A 155 -14.18 -0.04 5.64
C THR A 155 -12.71 -0.20 6.03
N ALA A 156 -11.89 0.85 5.87
CA ALA A 156 -10.48 0.81 6.25
C ALA A 156 -10.23 0.38 7.71
N ASP A 157 -11.06 0.84 8.65
CA ASP A 157 -10.92 0.53 10.09
C ASP A 157 -11.33 -0.92 10.41
N GLU A 158 -12.47 -1.35 9.86
CA GLU A 158 -12.97 -2.72 10.00
C GLU A 158 -11.99 -3.71 9.35
N ALA A 159 -11.50 -3.39 8.15
CA ALA A 159 -10.51 -4.19 7.43
C ALA A 159 -9.20 -4.30 8.21
N GLY A 160 -8.71 -3.19 8.77
CA GLY A 160 -7.49 -3.17 9.56
C GLY A 160 -7.57 -4.08 10.78
N THR A 161 -8.67 -3.98 11.54
CA THR A 161 -8.94 -4.81 12.71
C THR A 161 -9.07 -6.29 12.32
N TRP A 162 -9.84 -6.56 11.28
CA TRP A 162 -10.07 -7.92 10.78
C TRP A 162 -8.77 -8.59 10.31
N ILE A 163 -7.88 -7.87 9.59
CA ILE A 163 -6.58 -8.44 9.20
C ILE A 163 -5.74 -8.76 10.43
N LEU A 164 -5.72 -7.90 11.45
CA LEU A 164 -4.96 -8.15 12.68
C LEU A 164 -5.45 -9.42 13.40
N GLU A 165 -6.76 -9.63 13.51
CA GLU A 165 -7.34 -10.84 14.10
C GLU A 165 -6.91 -12.13 13.36
N HIS A 166 -6.68 -12.04 12.05
CA HIS A 166 -6.31 -13.17 11.19
C HIS A 166 -4.80 -13.24 10.91
N THR A 167 -3.99 -12.50 11.66
CA THR A 167 -2.51 -12.51 11.56
C THR A 167 -1.87 -13.11 12.82
N PRO A 168 -0.67 -13.70 12.71
CA PRO A 168 0.06 -14.19 13.87
C PRO A 168 0.31 -13.11 14.92
N SER A 169 0.30 -13.49 16.19
CA SER A 169 0.54 -12.59 17.33
C SER A 169 1.89 -11.86 17.26
N SER A 170 2.90 -12.46 16.60
CA SER A 170 4.19 -11.82 16.34
C SER A 170 4.06 -10.56 15.49
N PHE A 171 3.20 -10.58 14.46
CA PHE A 171 2.91 -9.43 13.61
C PHE A 171 2.07 -8.39 14.36
N GLN A 172 1.04 -8.84 15.10
CA GLN A 172 0.23 -7.95 15.93
C GLN A 172 1.09 -7.18 16.94
N LYS A 173 2.02 -7.88 17.61
CA LYS A 173 2.97 -7.28 18.53
C LYS A 173 3.89 -6.29 17.83
N MET A 174 4.46 -6.66 16.68
CA MET A 174 5.32 -5.76 15.89
C MET A 174 4.61 -4.47 15.51
N ILE A 175 3.36 -4.57 15.04
CA ILE A 175 2.55 -3.39 14.71
C ILE A 175 2.26 -2.56 15.95
N GLY A 176 1.77 -3.18 17.02
CA GLY A 176 1.34 -2.48 18.23
C GLY A 176 2.47 -1.79 18.99
N THR A 177 3.72 -2.30 18.89
CA THR A 177 4.87 -1.67 19.57
C THR A 177 5.58 -0.60 18.75
N ASN A 178 5.40 -0.57 17.43
CA ASN A 178 6.25 0.24 16.55
C ASN A 178 5.49 1.28 15.72
N TYR A 179 4.18 1.13 15.52
CA TYR A 179 3.43 1.94 14.56
C TYR A 179 2.07 2.38 15.09
N SER A 180 1.59 3.51 14.57
CA SER A 180 0.22 3.97 14.70
C SER A 180 -0.40 4.32 13.36
N TYR A 181 -1.73 4.25 13.29
CA TYR A 181 -2.47 4.38 12.03
C TYR A 181 -3.76 5.21 12.15
N GLY A 182 -4.06 5.77 13.32
CA GLY A 182 -5.21 6.63 13.50
C GLY A 182 -4.96 8.05 13.00
N ILE A 183 -5.84 8.95 13.42
CA ILE A 183 -5.78 10.39 13.16
C ILE A 183 -5.97 11.12 14.50
N GLU A 184 -5.04 12.01 14.82
CA GLU A 184 -5.12 12.81 16.04
C GLU A 184 -5.60 14.23 15.72
N ARG A 185 -6.63 14.67 16.44
CA ARG A 185 -7.35 15.93 16.22
C ARG A 185 -7.14 16.93 17.35
N ASP A 186 -6.45 16.56 18.43
CA ASP A 186 -6.09 17.51 19.48
C ASP A 186 -4.64 17.98 19.32
N ALA A 187 -4.43 19.30 19.22
CA ALA A 187 -3.10 19.89 19.11
C ALA A 187 -2.23 19.60 20.35
N ALA A 188 -2.82 19.52 21.54
CA ALA A 188 -2.08 19.21 22.76
C ALA A 188 -1.67 17.73 22.84
N MET A 189 -2.46 16.82 22.26
CA MET A 189 -2.09 15.42 22.13
C MET A 189 -1.02 15.21 21.06
N LEU A 190 -1.10 15.94 19.95
CA LEU A 190 -0.06 15.95 18.92
C LEU A 190 1.32 16.35 19.51
N ASP A 191 1.38 17.34 20.40
CA ASP A 191 2.63 17.73 21.08
C ASP A 191 3.19 16.63 22.00
N LYS A 192 2.32 15.82 22.60
CA LYS A 192 2.76 14.65 23.40
C LYS A 192 3.23 13.51 22.50
N ASN A 193 2.53 13.26 21.40
CA ASN A 193 2.86 12.23 20.42
C ASN A 193 4.22 12.49 19.76
N ASP A 194 4.68 13.74 19.69
CA ASP A 194 6.00 14.08 19.16
C ASP A 194 7.16 13.41 19.95
N LEU A 195 6.95 13.06 21.22
CA LEU A 195 7.93 12.33 22.04
C LEU A 195 7.84 10.81 21.88
N ASP A 196 6.76 10.30 21.30
CA ASP A 196 6.50 8.86 21.15
C ASP A 196 7.00 8.35 19.80
N HIS A 197 8.03 7.49 19.84
CA HIS A 197 8.65 6.93 18.64
C HIS A 197 7.69 6.09 17.78
N THR A 198 6.61 5.56 18.37
CA THR A 198 5.61 4.74 17.65
C THR A 198 4.76 5.57 16.69
N LYS A 199 4.67 6.88 16.93
CA LYS A 199 3.81 7.82 16.21
C LYS A 199 4.52 8.49 15.04
N TRP A 200 5.85 8.49 15.04
CA TRP A 200 6.68 9.21 14.05
C TRP A 200 6.47 8.73 12.61
N ALA A 201 6.05 7.48 12.40
CA ALA A 201 5.76 6.98 11.06
C ALA A 201 4.41 7.48 10.50
N ASN A 202 3.54 8.04 11.34
CA ASN A 202 2.19 8.45 10.98
C ASN A 202 2.10 9.98 10.83
N PRO A 203 1.98 10.50 9.60
CA PRO A 203 1.90 11.95 9.37
C PRO A 203 0.60 12.59 9.88
N LEU A 204 -0.39 11.80 10.32
CA LEU A 204 -1.64 12.28 10.88
C LEU A 204 -1.63 12.38 12.42
N GLU A 205 -0.73 11.65 13.10
CA GLU A 205 -0.65 11.61 14.57
C GLU A 205 0.61 12.27 15.15
N ALA A 206 1.63 12.52 14.32
CA ALA A 206 2.78 13.31 14.70
C ALA A 206 2.62 14.74 14.16
N ARG A 207 2.70 15.73 15.04
CA ARG A 207 2.50 17.15 14.70
C ARG A 207 3.52 17.63 13.69
N GLN A 208 4.72 17.06 13.79
CA GLN A 208 5.94 17.64 13.25
C GLN A 208 6.70 16.61 12.41
N VAL A 209 5.98 15.96 11.47
CA VAL A 209 6.63 15.58 10.19
C VAL A 209 7.34 16.80 9.58
N LEU A 210 6.82 17.98 9.88
CA LEU A 210 7.36 19.29 9.58
C LEU A 210 8.01 19.91 10.84
N PRO A 211 9.34 19.92 10.94
CA PRO A 211 10.06 20.45 12.10
C PRO A 211 9.88 21.96 12.23
N ARG A 212 10.35 22.56 13.33
CA ARG A 212 10.33 24.02 13.53
C ARG A 212 11.38 24.72 12.65
N ALA A 213 11.21 24.60 11.33
CA ALA A 213 12.18 25.04 10.35
C ALA A 213 11.50 25.90 9.26
N PRO A 214 11.16 27.17 9.55
CA PRO A 214 10.44 28.03 8.59
C PRO A 214 11.25 28.34 7.32
N SER A 215 12.58 28.18 7.34
CA SER A 215 13.43 28.40 6.16
C SER A 215 13.42 27.22 5.18
N MET A 216 13.11 26.02 5.68
CA MET A 216 13.10 24.78 4.91
C MET A 216 11.99 24.80 3.84
N LYS A 217 12.24 24.17 2.70
CA LYS A 217 11.25 24.05 1.61
C LYS A 217 10.89 22.60 1.34
N ILE A 218 9.62 22.34 1.03
CA ILE A 218 9.14 20.98 0.72
C ILE A 218 8.58 20.92 -0.68
N TYR A 219 9.04 19.91 -1.42
CA TYR A 219 8.58 19.62 -2.77
C TYR A 219 8.01 18.22 -2.80
N CYS A 220 6.70 18.10 -3.05
CA CYS A 220 6.05 16.81 -3.28
C CYS A 220 5.89 16.60 -4.78
N VAL A 221 6.61 15.63 -5.33
CA VAL A 221 6.58 15.29 -6.75
C VAL A 221 6.05 13.88 -6.91
N TYR A 222 4.98 13.70 -7.67
CA TYR A 222 4.42 12.38 -7.92
C TYR A 222 3.80 12.27 -9.31
N GLY A 223 3.69 11.04 -9.79
CA GLY A 223 3.04 10.74 -11.06
C GLY A 223 1.52 10.73 -10.94
N HIS A 224 0.85 11.10 -12.03
CA HIS A 224 -0.59 10.98 -12.16
C HIS A 224 -0.97 10.39 -13.53
N GLY A 225 -2.19 9.86 -13.62
CA GLY A 225 -2.81 9.48 -14.89
C GLY A 225 -2.64 7.99 -15.23
N LYS A 226 -2.20 7.17 -14.27
CA LYS A 226 -2.17 5.72 -14.40
C LYS A 226 -3.20 5.08 -13.46
N ASP A 227 -3.97 4.14 -14.00
CA ASP A 227 -4.95 3.39 -13.22
C ASP A 227 -4.22 2.65 -12.10
N THR A 228 -4.67 2.81 -10.85
CA THR A 228 -3.99 2.34 -9.63
C THR A 228 -4.92 1.54 -8.74
N GLU A 229 -4.37 0.57 -8.00
CA GLU A 229 -5.13 -0.19 -7.00
C GLU A 229 -5.57 0.73 -5.86
N VAL A 230 -6.88 0.80 -5.61
CA VAL A 230 -7.44 1.52 -4.45
C VAL A 230 -8.13 0.56 -3.48
N SER A 231 -8.87 -0.42 -4.02
CA SER A 231 -9.52 -1.46 -3.22
C SER A 231 -9.74 -2.71 -4.05
N SER A 232 -9.85 -3.87 -3.41
CA SER A 232 -9.88 -5.16 -4.13
C SER A 232 -10.99 -6.04 -3.60
N PRO A 233 -11.87 -6.60 -4.45
CA PRO A 233 -12.71 -7.71 -4.05
C PRO A 233 -11.90 -8.98 -3.73
N TYR A 234 -12.16 -9.57 -2.56
CA TYR A 234 -11.55 -10.81 -2.09
C TYR A 234 -12.52 -11.98 -2.18
N VAL A 235 -11.98 -13.17 -2.41
CA VAL A 235 -12.67 -14.45 -2.27
C VAL A 235 -12.06 -15.20 -1.09
N ARG A 236 -12.92 -15.82 -0.28
CA ARG A 236 -12.51 -16.68 0.84
C ARG A 236 -12.51 -18.13 0.42
N GLY A 237 -11.45 -18.85 0.76
CA GLY A 237 -11.40 -20.31 0.70
C GLY A 237 -11.35 -20.96 2.07
N ARG A 238 -10.79 -22.18 2.09
CA ARG A 238 -10.78 -23.05 3.26
C ARG A 238 -9.92 -22.51 4.40
N HIS A 239 -10.23 -22.96 5.62
CA HIS A 239 -9.37 -22.72 6.79
C HIS A 239 -8.03 -23.42 6.60
N GLU A 240 -6.95 -22.69 6.89
CA GLU A 240 -5.58 -23.16 6.83
C GLU A 240 -4.95 -23.18 8.22
N TYR A 241 -4.10 -24.18 8.42
CA TYR A 241 -3.31 -24.37 9.63
C TYR A 241 -1.96 -23.68 9.49
N ASP A 242 -1.41 -23.21 10.62
CA ASP A 242 -0.05 -22.67 10.65
C ASP A 242 0.98 -23.80 10.55
N ASP A 243 2.04 -23.61 9.77
CA ASP A 243 3.11 -24.63 9.63
C ASP A 243 4.18 -24.49 10.73
N SER A 244 3.90 -23.69 11.77
CA SER A 244 4.86 -23.37 12.83
C SER A 244 4.97 -24.47 13.90
N THR A 245 4.11 -25.49 13.85
CA THR A 245 4.21 -26.68 14.68
C THR A 245 5.19 -27.66 14.05
N THR A 246 6.32 -27.86 14.72
CA THR A 246 7.22 -29.00 14.49
C THR A 246 6.38 -30.28 14.42
N ASP A 247 6.66 -31.11 13.41
CA ASP A 247 6.16 -32.49 13.36
C ASP A 247 6.25 -33.12 14.75
N PRO A 248 5.22 -33.85 15.21
CA PRO A 248 5.31 -34.56 16.48
C PRO A 248 6.57 -35.44 16.48
N ASP A 249 7.28 -35.53 17.61
CA ASP A 249 8.54 -36.29 17.79
C ASP A 249 8.47 -37.75 17.28
N GLN A 250 7.25 -38.27 17.03
CA GLN A 250 7.00 -39.55 16.36
C GLN A 250 5.73 -39.46 15.47
N PRO A 251 5.86 -39.33 14.14
CA PRO A 251 4.71 -39.41 13.24
C PRO A 251 4.21 -40.87 13.16
N HIS A 252 3.02 -41.14 13.70
CA HIS A 252 2.34 -42.43 13.53
C HIS A 252 1.30 -42.33 12.40
N CYS A 253 1.53 -43.08 11.31
CA CYS A 253 0.58 -43.25 10.22
C CYS A 253 -0.56 -44.18 10.66
N ILE A 254 -1.81 -43.75 10.51
CA ILE A 254 -2.99 -44.57 10.85
C ILE A 254 -3.39 -45.50 9.69
N GLU A 255 -3.03 -45.19 8.44
CA GLU A 255 -3.41 -46.00 7.27
C GLU A 255 -2.28 -46.06 6.23
N PRO A 256 -1.54 -47.19 6.11
CA PRO A 256 -0.43 -47.33 5.16
C PRO A 256 -0.84 -47.77 3.74
N GLU A 257 -2.13 -48.00 3.45
CA GLU A 257 -2.59 -48.61 2.19
C GLU A 257 -3.27 -47.65 1.20
N GLN A 258 -3.35 -46.35 1.49
CA GLN A 258 -3.77 -45.33 0.52
C GLN A 258 -2.65 -44.31 0.29
N ASP A 259 -2.50 -43.88 -0.97
CA ASP A 259 -1.47 -42.95 -1.42
C ASP A 259 -1.56 -41.62 -0.63
N GLY A 260 -0.75 -41.52 0.43
CA GLY A 260 -0.62 -40.35 1.29
C GLY A 260 -0.79 -40.65 2.78
N CYS A 261 0.30 -40.98 3.49
CA CYS A 261 0.27 -40.99 4.96
C CYS A 261 0.08 -39.55 5.47
N GLN A 262 -1.06 -39.29 6.13
CA GLN A 262 -1.27 -38.08 6.91
C GLN A 262 -1.11 -38.41 8.39
N SER A 263 -0.15 -37.75 9.05
CA SER A 263 -0.02 -37.78 10.50
C SER A 263 -1.22 -37.05 11.12
N PRO A 264 -1.87 -37.62 12.15
CA PRO A 264 -2.93 -36.93 12.87
C PRO A 264 -2.33 -35.69 13.56
N ARG A 265 -2.87 -34.52 13.21
CA ARG A 265 -2.44 -33.24 13.80
C ARG A 265 -2.81 -33.19 15.29
N PRO A 266 -2.02 -32.47 16.12
CA PRO A 266 -2.32 -32.32 17.54
C PRO A 266 -3.74 -31.78 17.79
N PRO A 267 -4.46 -32.20 18.85
CA PRO A 267 -5.82 -31.74 19.14
C PRO A 267 -5.98 -30.23 19.36
N LEU A 268 -4.88 -29.50 19.60
CA LEU A 268 -4.82 -28.05 19.77
C LEU A 268 -4.32 -27.32 18.51
N ASP A 269 -4.00 -28.05 17.43
CA ASP A 269 -3.72 -27.46 16.11
C ASP A 269 -5.06 -27.08 15.48
N MET A 270 -5.60 -25.92 15.87
CA MET A 270 -6.83 -25.37 15.28
C MET A 270 -6.47 -24.47 14.09
N PRO A 271 -7.23 -24.51 12.98
CA PRO A 271 -6.90 -23.69 11.82
C PRO A 271 -7.38 -22.25 12.06
N MET A 272 -6.48 -21.42 12.60
CA MET A 272 -6.79 -20.05 13.04
C MET A 272 -6.87 -19.01 11.91
N SER A 273 -6.60 -19.39 10.65
CA SER A 273 -6.63 -18.43 9.53
C SER A 273 -7.27 -19.03 8.28
N ARG A 274 -8.17 -18.32 7.61
CA ARG A 274 -8.68 -18.72 6.28
C ARG A 274 -7.82 -18.13 5.17
N ARG A 275 -7.61 -18.91 4.12
CA ARG A 275 -7.00 -18.39 2.89
C ARG A 275 -7.96 -17.43 2.21
N SER A 276 -7.51 -16.22 1.98
CA SER A 276 -8.22 -15.20 1.19
C SER A 276 -7.31 -14.76 0.06
N TRP A 277 -7.84 -14.66 -1.17
CA TRP A 277 -7.11 -14.19 -2.35
C TRP A 277 -7.98 -13.24 -3.16
N ILE A 278 -7.34 -12.44 -4.01
CA ILE A 278 -8.03 -11.53 -4.93
C ILE A 278 -8.64 -12.35 -6.07
N ASP A 279 -9.89 -12.06 -6.43
CA ASP A 279 -10.57 -12.74 -7.55
C ASP A 279 -10.03 -12.26 -8.91
N SER A 280 -8.86 -12.78 -9.29
CA SER A 280 -8.16 -12.39 -10.52
C SER A 280 -8.93 -12.70 -11.81
N GLU A 281 -9.93 -13.59 -11.76
CA GLU A 281 -10.75 -13.96 -12.92
C GLU A 281 -11.83 -12.92 -13.22
N TYR A 282 -12.20 -12.08 -12.25
CA TYR A 282 -13.26 -11.10 -12.41
C TYR A 282 -12.74 -9.77 -12.95
N THR A 283 -13.13 -9.42 -14.17
CA THR A 283 -12.85 -8.11 -14.80
C THR A 283 -14.15 -7.50 -15.33
N ASP A 284 -14.42 -6.26 -14.92
CA ASP A 284 -15.56 -5.47 -15.39
C ASP A 284 -15.13 -4.02 -15.63
N GLU A 285 -14.85 -3.69 -16.90
CA GLU A 285 -14.48 -2.35 -17.33
C GLU A 285 -15.68 -1.42 -17.57
N ARG A 286 -16.91 -1.94 -17.51
CA ARG A 286 -18.14 -1.16 -17.77
C ARG A 286 -18.62 -0.44 -16.50
N VAL A 287 -18.25 -0.96 -15.35
CA VAL A 287 -18.54 -0.38 -14.05
C VAL A 287 -17.55 0.75 -13.76
N ASN A 288 -18.01 1.78 -13.05
CA ASN A 288 -17.18 2.87 -12.57
C ASN A 288 -17.18 2.85 -11.03
N PRO A 289 -16.03 2.68 -10.35
CA PRO A 289 -14.68 2.44 -10.87
C PRO A 289 -14.52 1.10 -11.61
N LYS A 290 -13.59 1.05 -12.56
CA LYS A 290 -13.28 -0.16 -13.34
C LYS A 290 -12.74 -1.25 -12.41
N ILE A 291 -13.11 -2.49 -12.66
CA ILE A 291 -12.53 -3.64 -11.96
C ILE A 291 -11.69 -4.42 -12.96
N ILE A 292 -10.39 -4.57 -12.70
CA ILE A 292 -9.47 -5.32 -13.55
C ILE A 292 -8.80 -6.40 -12.69
N ASN A 293 -8.96 -7.66 -13.07
CA ASN A 293 -8.45 -8.83 -12.34
C ASN A 293 -8.76 -8.77 -10.83
N GLY A 294 -10.01 -8.48 -10.47
CA GLY A 294 -10.43 -8.44 -9.06
C GLY A 294 -9.91 -7.22 -8.29
N VAL A 295 -9.41 -6.20 -8.96
CA VAL A 295 -8.93 -4.96 -8.33
C VAL A 295 -9.76 -3.78 -8.82
N LYS A 296 -10.36 -3.01 -7.92
CA LYS A 296 -10.99 -1.72 -8.24
C LYS A 296 -9.90 -0.69 -8.50
N MET A 297 -9.93 -0.15 -9.70
CA MET A 297 -8.97 0.81 -10.20
C MET A 297 -9.42 2.23 -9.86
N GLY A 298 -8.53 3.05 -9.34
CA GLY A 298 -8.70 4.49 -9.17
C GLY A 298 -7.52 5.26 -9.73
N GLU A 299 -7.49 6.57 -9.48
CA GLU A 299 -6.42 7.45 -9.96
C GLU A 299 -5.15 7.30 -9.11
N GLY A 300 -3.97 7.35 -9.76
CA GLY A 300 -2.68 7.35 -9.06
C GLY A 300 -1.49 7.25 -10.03
N ASP A 301 -0.38 6.73 -9.52
CA ASP A 301 0.90 6.54 -10.25
C ASP A 301 1.12 5.11 -10.75
N GLY A 302 0.10 4.26 -10.69
CA GLY A 302 0.16 2.84 -11.04
C GLY A 302 0.25 1.91 -9.84
N THR A 303 0.82 2.37 -8.72
CA THR A 303 1.02 1.56 -7.51
C THR A 303 0.53 2.22 -6.22
N VAL A 304 0.40 3.54 -6.17
CA VAL A 304 -0.07 4.30 -5.00
C VAL A 304 -1.24 5.19 -5.42
N SER A 305 -2.32 5.13 -4.65
CA SER A 305 -3.50 5.97 -4.92
C SER A 305 -3.17 7.45 -4.82
N LEU A 306 -3.84 8.27 -5.63
CA LEU A 306 -3.67 9.71 -5.67
C LEU A 306 -3.90 10.36 -4.30
N LEU A 307 -4.85 9.84 -3.51
CA LEU A 307 -5.07 10.27 -2.13
C LEU A 307 -3.81 10.11 -1.27
N SER A 308 -3.15 8.95 -1.33
CA SER A 308 -1.94 8.73 -0.53
C SER A 308 -0.74 9.52 -1.04
N LEU A 309 -0.65 9.81 -2.33
CA LEU A 309 0.43 10.60 -2.92
C LEU A 309 0.34 12.07 -2.54
N GLY A 310 -0.85 12.65 -2.64
CA GLY A 310 -1.04 14.10 -2.64
C GLY A 310 -1.77 14.69 -1.44
N ALA A 311 -2.66 13.97 -0.76
CA ALA A 311 -3.59 14.60 0.19
C ALA A 311 -2.89 15.35 1.34
N MET A 312 -1.77 14.80 1.84
CA MET A 312 -0.96 15.46 2.87
C MET A 312 -0.27 16.71 2.34
N CYS A 313 0.32 16.67 1.14
CA CYS A 313 1.03 17.82 0.58
C CYS A 313 0.10 18.96 0.16
N VAL A 314 -1.12 18.61 -0.28
CA VAL A 314 -2.07 19.58 -0.83
C VAL A 314 -2.86 20.29 0.26
N GLU A 315 -3.31 19.58 1.28
CA GLU A 315 -4.20 20.12 2.31
C GLU A 315 -3.69 19.83 3.73
N GLY A 316 -3.28 18.60 4.04
CA GLY A 316 -2.90 18.19 5.40
C GLY A 316 -1.80 19.06 6.01
N TRP A 317 -0.64 19.13 5.35
CA TRP A 317 0.51 19.92 5.76
C TRP A 317 0.37 21.43 5.51
N LYS A 318 -0.70 21.89 4.86
CA LYS A 318 -0.99 23.33 4.77
C LYS A 318 -1.71 23.85 6.02
N ARG A 319 -2.22 22.96 6.87
CA ARG A 319 -2.89 23.32 8.12
C ARG A 319 -1.86 23.51 9.23
N GLU A 320 -2.04 24.57 10.02
CA GLU A 320 -1.17 24.93 11.16
C GLU A 320 -1.02 23.79 12.18
N ARG A 321 -2.03 22.93 12.28
CA ARG A 321 -2.03 21.73 13.14
C ARG A 321 -0.83 20.83 12.87
N TRP A 322 -0.58 20.46 11.61
CA TRP A 322 0.50 19.57 11.19
C TRP A 322 1.70 20.34 10.59
N ASN A 323 1.60 21.66 10.48
CA ASN A 323 2.66 22.56 10.02
C ASN A 323 2.66 23.87 10.82
N PRO A 324 3.07 23.84 12.10
CA PRO A 324 3.09 25.03 12.94
C PRO A 324 4.14 26.05 12.51
N ALA A 325 5.17 25.62 11.76
CA ALA A 325 6.24 26.49 11.27
C ALA A 325 5.88 27.23 9.98
N GLY A 326 4.77 26.88 9.33
CA GLY A 326 4.35 27.50 8.08
C GLY A 326 5.29 27.20 6.90
N ILE A 327 5.90 26.01 6.88
CA ILE A 327 6.84 25.60 5.84
C ILE A 327 6.16 25.65 4.46
N PRO A 328 6.78 26.31 3.45
CA PRO A 328 6.25 26.33 2.09
C PRO A 328 6.31 24.93 1.47
N ILE A 329 5.14 24.43 1.06
CA ILE A 329 4.98 23.13 0.41
C ILE A 329 4.53 23.36 -1.03
N THR A 330 5.35 22.90 -1.97
CA THR A 330 5.08 22.92 -3.40
C THR A 330 4.73 21.53 -3.87
N THR A 331 3.62 21.37 -4.57
CA THR A 331 3.17 20.09 -5.13
C THR A 331 3.25 20.11 -6.64
N VAL A 332 3.93 19.13 -7.22
CA VAL A 332 4.10 19.00 -8.68
C VAL A 332 3.62 17.63 -9.13
N GLU A 333 2.56 17.62 -9.92
CA GLU A 333 2.08 16.41 -10.59
C GLU A 333 2.73 16.25 -11.96
N LEU A 334 3.25 15.05 -12.21
CA LEU A 334 3.86 14.66 -13.48
C LEU A 334 2.87 13.79 -14.28
N PRO A 335 2.44 14.22 -15.49
CA PRO A 335 1.53 13.43 -16.31
C PRO A 335 2.24 12.20 -16.89
N HIS A 336 1.63 11.02 -16.71
CA HIS A 336 2.13 9.77 -17.26
C HIS A 336 1.89 9.71 -18.79
N GLN A 337 2.92 9.99 -19.58
CA GLN A 337 2.88 9.94 -21.05
C GLN A 337 3.99 9.01 -21.59
N PRO A 338 3.82 7.68 -21.47
CA PRO A 338 4.85 6.74 -21.86
C PRO A 338 4.98 6.63 -23.38
N VAL A 339 6.22 6.48 -23.84
CA VAL A 339 6.52 6.09 -25.22
C VAL A 339 6.44 4.56 -25.32
N ALA A 340 5.44 4.06 -26.04
CA ALA A 340 5.14 2.62 -26.14
C ALA A 340 6.31 1.75 -26.63
N SER A 341 7.25 2.32 -27.41
CA SER A 341 8.43 1.60 -27.90
C SER A 341 9.55 1.44 -26.87
N ILE A 342 9.44 2.08 -25.70
CA ILE A 342 10.45 2.03 -24.64
C ILE A 342 9.87 1.21 -23.47
N PRO A 343 10.51 0.10 -23.05
CA PRO A 343 9.99 -0.79 -22.00
C PRO A 343 9.72 -0.12 -20.63
N ARG A 344 10.27 1.08 -20.40
CA ARG A 344 10.13 1.87 -19.17
C ARG A 344 9.43 3.21 -19.40
N GLY A 345 8.67 3.33 -20.49
CA GLY A 345 7.89 4.53 -20.83
C GLY A 345 8.69 5.77 -21.26
N GLY A 346 10.03 5.77 -21.16
CA GLY A 346 10.85 6.87 -21.65
C GLY A 346 10.79 8.14 -20.79
N ALA A 347 11.18 9.29 -21.37
CA ALA A 347 11.43 10.54 -20.65
C ALA A 347 10.21 11.15 -19.93
N ASN A 348 8.99 10.85 -20.39
CA ASN A 348 7.74 11.41 -19.86
C ASN A 348 6.90 10.35 -19.12
N THR A 349 7.52 9.24 -18.74
CA THR A 349 6.88 8.28 -17.85
C THR A 349 6.72 8.87 -16.44
N SER A 350 5.65 8.48 -15.77
CA SER A 350 5.37 8.84 -14.37
C SER A 350 4.76 7.66 -13.62
N ASP A 351 5.15 6.43 -14.01
CA ASP A 351 4.85 5.23 -13.23
C ASP A 351 5.61 5.28 -11.89
N HIS A 352 5.10 4.64 -10.85
CA HIS A 352 5.64 4.70 -9.48
C HIS A 352 7.16 4.51 -9.42
N VAL A 353 7.69 3.53 -10.17
CA VAL A 353 9.14 3.26 -10.23
C VAL A 353 9.81 4.05 -11.37
N ASP A 354 9.13 4.20 -12.50
CA ASP A 354 9.74 4.82 -13.69
C ASP A 354 9.87 6.34 -13.59
N VAL A 355 9.14 6.97 -12.66
CA VAL A 355 9.21 8.42 -12.40
C VAL A 355 10.64 8.87 -12.09
N LEU A 356 11.48 8.00 -11.52
CA LEU A 356 12.90 8.26 -11.29
C LEU A 356 13.70 8.52 -12.57
N GLY A 357 13.25 7.96 -13.70
CA GLY A 357 13.81 8.21 -15.03
C GLY A 357 13.17 9.39 -15.77
N SER A 358 12.17 10.04 -15.17
CA SER A 358 11.45 11.14 -15.80
C SER A 358 12.31 12.39 -15.93
N THR A 359 12.25 13.05 -17.08
CA THR A 359 12.98 14.30 -17.31
C THR A 359 12.41 15.42 -16.45
N GLY A 360 11.08 15.45 -16.25
CA GLY A 360 10.41 16.44 -15.41
C GLY A 360 10.86 16.36 -13.95
N LEU A 361 10.98 15.15 -13.39
CA LEU A 361 11.50 14.96 -12.03
C LEU A 361 12.98 15.41 -11.94
N ASN A 362 13.80 14.98 -12.88
CA ASN A 362 15.23 15.30 -12.86
C ASN A 362 15.48 16.82 -12.97
N GLU A 363 14.68 17.54 -13.77
CA GLU A 363 14.75 19.00 -13.85
C GLU A 363 14.40 19.66 -12.50
N ILE A 364 13.38 19.18 -11.80
CA ILE A 364 13.00 19.69 -10.48
C ILE A 364 14.11 19.45 -9.46
N ILE A 365 14.67 18.24 -9.41
CA ILE A 365 15.78 17.91 -8.51
C ILE A 365 16.99 18.81 -8.80
N LEU A 366 17.34 19.01 -10.06
CA LEU A 366 18.43 19.89 -10.46
C LEU A 366 18.17 21.34 -10.02
N LYS A 367 16.98 21.88 -10.25
CA LYS A 367 16.62 23.24 -9.81
C LYS A 367 16.73 23.41 -8.30
N VAL A 368 16.25 22.43 -7.53
CA VAL A 368 16.36 22.43 -6.06
C VAL A 368 17.84 22.36 -5.64
N ALA A 369 18.63 21.47 -6.23
CA ALA A 369 20.04 21.29 -5.90
C ALA A 369 20.92 22.49 -6.29
N THR A 370 20.57 23.23 -7.34
CA THR A 370 21.31 24.42 -7.79
C THR A 370 20.89 25.70 -7.07
N GLY A 371 19.97 25.63 -6.10
CA GLY A 371 19.46 26.79 -5.34
C GLY A 371 18.39 27.61 -6.07
N VAL A 372 17.90 27.13 -7.21
CA VAL A 372 16.86 27.77 -8.03
C VAL A 372 15.49 27.12 -7.80
N GLY A 373 15.31 26.43 -6.66
CA GLY A 373 14.07 25.73 -6.33
C GLY A 373 12.83 26.62 -6.24
N HIS A 374 13.00 27.93 -6.07
CA HIS A 374 11.91 28.91 -6.07
C HIS A 374 11.19 29.06 -7.42
N GLU A 375 11.80 28.60 -8.53
CA GLU A 375 11.13 28.52 -9.83
C GLU A 375 10.16 27.34 -9.94
N VAL A 376 10.28 26.34 -9.07
CA VAL A 376 9.37 25.20 -9.04
C VAL A 376 8.05 25.69 -8.45
N GLN A 377 7.01 25.69 -9.27
CA GLN A 377 5.68 26.12 -8.87
C GLN A 377 4.73 24.94 -8.76
N ASP A 378 3.66 25.17 -8.00
CA ASP A 378 2.53 24.27 -7.87
C ASP A 378 1.93 23.93 -9.25
N ASN A 379 1.97 22.65 -9.62
CA ASN A 379 1.35 22.15 -10.84
C ASN A 379 0.37 21.02 -10.51
N PHE A 380 -0.90 21.26 -10.84
CA PHE A 380 -2.00 20.34 -10.58
C PHE A 380 -2.67 19.99 -11.90
N VAL A 381 -2.71 18.70 -12.21
CA VAL A 381 -3.41 18.14 -13.36
C VAL A 381 -4.66 17.36 -12.92
N SER A 382 -4.63 16.81 -11.71
CA SER A 382 -5.71 16.02 -11.11
C SER A 382 -6.66 16.83 -10.22
N ASN A 383 -7.79 16.22 -9.85
CA ASN A 383 -8.77 16.78 -8.92
C ASN A 383 -8.40 16.54 -7.43
N ILE A 384 -7.13 16.25 -7.12
CA ILE A 384 -6.68 15.98 -5.75
C ILE A 384 -7.04 17.08 -4.76
N ARG A 385 -7.09 18.34 -5.19
CA ARG A 385 -7.51 19.48 -4.34
C ARG A 385 -8.95 19.34 -3.86
N GLU A 386 -9.83 18.76 -4.67
CA GLU A 386 -11.22 18.52 -4.28
C GLU A 386 -11.34 17.29 -3.39
N TYR A 387 -10.62 16.22 -3.74
CA TYR A 387 -10.61 14.99 -2.93
C TYR A 387 -10.04 15.24 -1.54
N ALA A 388 -8.92 15.96 -1.44
CA ALA A 388 -8.31 16.30 -0.18
C ALA A 388 -9.22 17.16 0.71
N LYS A 389 -10.07 18.02 0.15
CA LYS A 389 -11.04 18.81 0.94
C LYS A 389 -12.19 17.99 1.53
N LYS A 390 -12.54 16.85 0.91
CA LYS A 390 -13.59 15.95 1.40
C LYS A 390 -13.13 15.07 2.56
N ILE A 391 -11.82 14.99 2.82
CA ILE A 391 -11.27 14.27 3.97
C ILE A 391 -11.69 14.95 5.28
N GLN A 392 -12.03 14.14 6.29
CA GLN A 392 -12.42 14.63 7.60
C GLN A 392 -11.17 14.97 8.45
N TRP A 393 -10.60 16.14 8.18
CA TRP A 393 -9.41 16.64 8.89
C TRP A 393 -9.69 17.11 10.32
N ASP A 394 -10.90 17.59 10.58
CA ASP A 394 -11.29 18.25 11.84
C ASP A 394 -12.10 17.35 12.78
#